data_AF-A0A357NB98-F1
#
_entry.id   AF-A0A357NB98-F1
#
_cell.length_a   1.000
_cell.length_b   1.000
_cell.length_c   1.000
_cell.angle_alpha   90.00
_cell.angle_beta   90.00
_cell.angle_gamma   90.00
#
_symmetry.space_group_name_H-M   'P 1'
#
loop_
_entity.id
_entity.type
_entity.pdbx_description
1 polymer ?
#
loop_
_entity_poly.entity_id
_entity_poly.type
_entity_poly.pdbx_seq_one_letter_code
_entity_poly.pdbx_strand_id
1 'polypeptide(L)'
;EDRPLEYRDIVILLRATKGKAELLLDVLRKYEIPCYAEVSGGYFAATEIKIMLSLLQIIDNPRQDIPLAAVLRSPILGLQAEELAEIRNCLPRGDFWDALQSYTTAGMSGSAKLGEFIRRLDEWRTVARRQPLSVLIWQLLQETGIYDYVGSMPGGVQRQANLRALYTRACQYEQTNFRGLFRFLRFIEMLRQSGSDLATARTLGENENVVRIM
;
A
#
# COMPACT_ATOMS: atom_id res chain seq x y z
N GLU A 1 41.25 -19.41 1.77
CA GLU A 1 40.69 -18.95 3.06
C GLU A 1 39.32 -19.59 3.20
N ASP A 2 39.16 -20.52 4.14
CA ASP A 2 37.88 -21.18 4.38
C ASP A 2 37.08 -20.35 5.37
N ARG A 3 36.21 -19.48 4.85
CA ARG A 3 35.20 -18.80 5.65
C ARG A 3 33.96 -19.69 5.77
N PRO A 4 33.21 -19.62 6.89
CA PRO A 4 31.97 -20.36 7.06
C PRO A 4 30.93 -19.98 5.98
N LEU A 5 30.11 -20.96 5.60
CA LEU A 5 29.02 -20.80 4.63
C LEU A 5 27.97 -19.83 5.19
N GLU A 6 27.60 -18.85 4.38
CA GLU A 6 26.57 -17.87 4.70
C GLU A 6 25.39 -17.97 3.70
N TYR A 7 24.21 -17.49 4.07
CA TYR A 7 23.04 -17.53 3.17
C TYR A 7 23.26 -16.78 1.86
N ARG A 8 24.07 -15.71 1.86
CA ARG A 8 24.46 -14.98 0.63
C ARG A 8 25.27 -15.81 -0.37
N ASP A 9 25.82 -16.94 0.07
CA ASP A 9 26.56 -17.86 -0.79
C ASP A 9 25.62 -18.83 -1.53
N ILE A 10 24.33 -18.84 -1.18
CA ILE A 10 23.34 -19.77 -1.71
C ILE A 10 22.44 -19.03 -2.71
N VAL A 11 22.42 -19.54 -3.95
CA VAL A 11 21.56 -19.08 -5.04
C VAL A 11 20.70 -20.22 -5.56
N ILE A 12 19.41 -19.97 -5.76
CA ILE A 12 18.44 -20.87 -6.39
C ILE A 12 18.10 -20.31 -7.77
N LEU A 13 18.57 -20.99 -8.82
CA LEU A 13 18.30 -20.57 -10.20
C LEU A 13 17.03 -21.22 -10.74
N LEU A 14 16.11 -20.40 -11.24
CA LEU A 14 14.86 -20.80 -11.86
C LEU A 14 14.87 -20.39 -13.34
N ARG A 15 14.45 -21.32 -14.21
CA ARG A 15 14.28 -21.02 -15.64
C ARG A 15 13.16 -20.01 -15.89
N ALA A 16 12.13 -20.01 -15.05
CA ALA A 16 11.04 -19.06 -15.06
C ALA A 16 10.65 -18.76 -13.60
N THR A 17 10.79 -17.51 -13.19
CA THR A 17 10.55 -17.05 -11.82
C THR A 17 9.06 -16.94 -11.48
N LYS A 18 8.22 -16.65 -12.48
CA LYS A 18 6.78 -16.42 -12.32
C LYS A 18 6.08 -17.63 -11.69
N GLY A 19 5.44 -17.44 -10.53
CA GLY A 19 4.70 -18.46 -9.76
C GLY A 19 5.55 -19.43 -8.95
N LYS A 20 6.77 -19.77 -9.38
CA LYS A 20 7.67 -20.68 -8.63
C LYS A 20 8.49 -19.98 -7.55
N ALA A 21 8.88 -18.73 -7.80
CA ALA A 21 9.65 -17.94 -6.84
C ALA A 21 8.84 -17.63 -5.57
N GLU A 22 7.55 -17.31 -5.71
CA GLU A 22 6.65 -17.03 -4.58
C GLU A 22 6.50 -18.26 -3.67
N LEU A 23 6.27 -19.44 -4.26
CA LEU A 23 6.13 -20.69 -3.51
C LEU A 23 7.43 -21.03 -2.75
N LEU A 24 8.59 -20.81 -3.38
CA LEU A 24 9.89 -21.01 -2.72
C LEU A 24 10.13 -20.00 -1.60
N LEU A 25 9.78 -18.72 -1.79
CA LEU A 25 9.86 -17.70 -0.75
C LEU A 25 9.01 -18.07 0.46
N ASP A 26 7.77 -18.52 0.24
CA ASP A 26 6.87 -18.92 1.33
C ASP A 26 7.41 -20.12 2.10
N VAL A 27 7.94 -21.12 1.40
CA VAL A 27 8.57 -22.29 2.03
C VAL A 27 9.81 -21.87 2.82
N LEU A 28 10.74 -21.10 2.24
CA LEU A 28 11.96 -20.69 2.91
C LEU A 28 11.66 -19.83 4.15
N ARG A 29 10.69 -18.90 4.07
CA ARG A 29 10.23 -18.11 5.23
C ARG A 29 9.63 -18.97 6.33
N LYS A 30 8.90 -20.04 5.97
CA LYS A 30 8.34 -20.99 6.95
C LYS A 30 9.43 -21.71 7.76
N TYR A 31 10.61 -21.89 7.17
CA TYR A 31 11.79 -22.45 7.84
C TYR A 31 12.73 -21.38 8.40
N GLU A 32 12.27 -20.12 8.50
CA GLU A 32 13.06 -19.00 9.02
C GLU A 32 14.36 -18.74 8.22
N ILE A 33 14.40 -19.19 6.96
CA ILE A 33 15.54 -18.97 6.08
C ILE A 33 15.38 -17.58 5.41
N PRO A 34 16.33 -16.66 5.62
CA PRO A 34 16.26 -15.34 5.01
C PRO A 34 16.47 -15.48 3.50
N CYS A 35 15.48 -15.09 2.71
CA CYS A 35 15.44 -15.33 1.28
C CYS A 35 14.89 -14.13 0.50
N TYR A 36 15.35 -13.99 -0.73
CA TYR A 36 15.02 -12.92 -1.66
C TYR A 36 14.79 -13.49 -3.06
N ALA A 37 13.82 -12.96 -3.80
CA ALA A 37 13.63 -13.28 -5.21
C ALA A 37 13.37 -12.01 -6.02
N GLU A 38 13.96 -11.91 -7.22
CA GLU A 38 13.54 -10.89 -8.19
C GLU A 38 12.22 -11.34 -8.85
N VAL A 39 11.12 -11.17 -8.13
CA VAL A 39 9.79 -11.37 -8.71
C VAL A 39 9.46 -10.14 -9.55
N SER A 40 9.42 -10.32 -10.87
CA SER A 40 8.88 -9.35 -11.82
C SER A 40 7.35 -9.34 -11.71
N GLY A 41 6.85 -8.73 -10.64
CA GLY A 41 5.43 -8.48 -10.42
C GLY A 41 4.99 -8.68 -8.98
N GLY A 42 3.69 -8.54 -8.75
CA GLY A 42 3.05 -8.62 -7.43
C GLY A 42 3.06 -7.31 -6.65
N TYR A 43 3.74 -6.25 -7.10
CA TYR A 43 3.81 -5.00 -6.34
C TYR A 43 2.43 -4.37 -6.14
N PHE A 44 1.64 -4.26 -7.22
CA PHE A 44 0.27 -3.74 -7.11
C PHE A 44 -0.70 -4.74 -6.48
N ALA A 45 -0.31 -6.01 -6.37
CA ALA A 45 -1.09 -7.03 -5.69
C ALA A 45 -0.93 -6.98 -4.17
N ALA A 46 0.20 -6.45 -3.68
CA ALA A 46 0.52 -6.33 -2.26
C ALA A 46 -0.53 -5.52 -1.49
N THR A 47 -0.95 -6.03 -0.34
CA THR A 47 -2.06 -5.47 0.45
C THR A 47 -1.78 -4.04 0.89
N GLU A 48 -0.58 -3.76 1.40
CA GLU A 48 -0.17 -2.42 1.82
C GLU A 48 -0.17 -1.41 0.67
N ILE A 49 0.18 -1.84 -0.54
CA ILE A 49 0.13 -0.99 -1.73
C ILE A 49 -1.31 -0.72 -2.14
N LYS A 50 -2.19 -1.73 -2.11
CA LYS A 50 -3.62 -1.55 -2.38
C LYS A 50 -4.27 -0.56 -1.41
N ILE A 51 -3.94 -0.64 -0.13
CA ILE A 51 -4.45 0.28 0.90
C ILE A 51 -3.97 1.71 0.60
N MET A 52 -2.67 1.91 0.37
CA MET A 52 -2.12 3.24 0.07
C MET A 52 -2.67 3.83 -1.22
N LEU A 53 -2.82 3.02 -2.28
CA LEU A 53 -3.42 3.48 -3.54
C LEU A 53 -4.90 3.84 -3.35
N SER A 54 -5.63 3.06 -2.56
CA SER A 54 -7.04 3.37 -2.22
C SER A 54 -7.15 4.68 -1.45
N LEU A 55 -6.22 4.93 -0.52
CA LEU A 55 -6.14 6.19 0.23
C LEU A 55 -5.84 7.38 -0.69
N LEU A 56 -4.85 7.25 -1.58
CA LEU A 56 -4.54 8.26 -2.58
C LEU A 56 -5.73 8.52 -3.53
N GLN A 57 -6.46 7.48 -3.91
CA GLN A 57 -7.67 7.58 -4.73
C GLN A 57 -8.78 8.37 -4.04
N ILE A 58 -9.07 8.13 -2.76
CA ILE A 58 -10.09 8.91 -2.04
C ILE A 58 -9.63 10.34 -1.72
N ILE A 59 -8.33 10.57 -1.58
CA ILE A 59 -7.78 11.93 -1.50
C ILE A 59 -7.97 12.66 -2.82
N ASP A 60 -7.85 12.00 -3.97
CA ASP A 60 -8.19 12.61 -5.26
C ASP A 60 -9.72 12.85 -5.37
N ASN A 61 -10.51 11.79 -5.17
CA ASN A 61 -11.96 11.83 -5.23
C ASN A 61 -12.61 10.88 -4.18
N PRO A 62 -13.24 11.41 -3.12
CA PRO A 62 -13.83 10.59 -2.07
C PRO A 62 -15.11 9.86 -2.50
N ARG A 63 -15.73 10.24 -3.62
CA ARG A 63 -16.96 9.62 -4.16
C ARG A 63 -16.68 8.30 -4.91
N GLN A 64 -15.65 7.57 -4.49
CA GLN A 64 -15.29 6.26 -5.02
C GLN A 64 -15.54 5.20 -3.95
N ASP A 65 -16.63 4.44 -4.12
CA ASP A 65 -17.12 3.51 -3.10
C ASP A 65 -16.11 2.41 -2.73
N ILE A 66 -15.46 1.78 -3.70
CA ILE A 66 -14.52 0.67 -3.45
C ILE A 66 -13.26 1.16 -2.71
N PRO A 67 -12.54 2.20 -3.18
CA PRO A 67 -11.40 2.76 -2.43
C PRO A 67 -11.78 3.25 -1.04
N LEU A 68 -12.94 3.90 -0.89
CA LEU A 68 -13.43 4.37 0.40
C LEU A 68 -13.65 3.20 1.36
N ALA A 69 -14.42 2.19 0.97
CA ALA A 69 -14.65 1.01 1.80
C ALA A 69 -13.34 0.27 2.13
N ALA A 70 -12.40 0.19 1.18
CA ALA A 70 -11.09 -0.41 1.40
C ALA A 70 -10.30 0.31 2.50
N VAL A 71 -10.30 1.66 2.51
CA VAL A 71 -9.62 2.45 3.55
C VAL A 71 -10.33 2.32 4.90
N LEU A 72 -11.66 2.41 4.93
CA LEU A 72 -12.43 2.28 6.18
C LEU A 72 -12.20 0.91 6.85
N ARG A 73 -12.12 -0.17 6.04
CA ARG A 73 -11.86 -1.54 6.50
C ARG A 73 -10.39 -1.80 6.84
N SER A 74 -9.47 -1.05 6.23
CA SER A 74 -8.03 -1.23 6.42
C SER A 74 -7.60 -0.93 7.87
N PRO A 75 -6.39 -1.34 8.29
CA PRO A 75 -5.86 -1.00 9.62
C PRO A 75 -5.79 0.50 9.97
N ILE A 76 -5.96 1.39 8.98
CA ILE A 76 -6.01 2.83 9.19
C ILE A 76 -7.22 3.21 10.06
N LEU A 77 -8.40 2.63 9.75
CA LEU A 77 -9.63 2.86 10.51
C LEU A 77 -10.13 1.61 11.21
N GLY A 78 -10.01 0.43 10.60
CA GLY A 78 -10.28 -0.86 11.21
C GLY A 78 -11.76 -1.16 11.44
N LEU A 79 -12.66 -0.57 10.63
CA LEU A 79 -14.08 -0.89 10.72
C LEU A 79 -14.34 -2.36 10.37
N GLN A 80 -15.32 -2.97 11.03
CA GLN A 80 -15.82 -4.30 10.69
C GLN A 80 -16.90 -4.24 9.61
N ALA A 81 -17.29 -5.41 9.08
CA ALA A 81 -18.26 -5.48 8.01
C ALA A 81 -19.65 -4.98 8.46
N GLU A 82 -19.98 -5.21 9.73
CA GLU A 82 -21.20 -4.79 10.39
C GLU A 82 -21.29 -3.26 10.44
N GLU A 83 -20.21 -2.59 10.87
CA GLU A 83 -20.14 -1.12 10.93
C GLU A 83 -20.27 -0.49 9.53
N LEU A 84 -19.69 -1.12 8.49
CA LEU A 84 -19.87 -0.67 7.10
C LEU A 84 -21.31 -0.83 6.62
N ALA A 85 -21.99 -1.90 7.02
CA ALA A 85 -23.39 -2.12 6.70
C ALA A 85 -24.30 -1.10 7.41
N GLU A 86 -24.00 -0.75 8.66
CA GLU A 86 -24.69 0.31 9.40
C GLU A 86 -24.57 1.67 8.70
N ILE A 87 -23.37 2.03 8.24
CA ILE A 87 -23.15 3.25 7.44
C ILE A 87 -24.00 3.22 6.17
N ARG A 88 -24.02 2.10 5.44
CA ARG A 88 -24.83 1.96 4.23
C ARG A 88 -26.33 2.04 4.53
N ASN A 89 -26.79 1.55 5.67
CA ASN A 89 -28.22 1.57 6.02
C ASN A 89 -28.74 2.99 6.28
N CYS A 90 -27.90 3.95 6.67
CA CYS A 90 -28.29 5.36 6.78
C CYS A 90 -28.69 5.96 5.43
N LEU A 91 -28.04 5.54 4.34
CA LEU A 91 -28.38 5.97 2.99
C LEU A 91 -28.21 4.82 1.98
N PRO A 92 -29.27 4.01 1.79
CA PRO A 92 -29.21 2.82 0.94
C PRO A 92 -29.00 3.12 -0.56
N ARG A 93 -29.32 4.35 -1.00
CA ARG A 93 -29.21 4.79 -2.40
C ARG A 93 -28.23 5.95 -2.52
N GLY A 94 -27.40 5.93 -3.56
CA GLY A 94 -26.36 6.95 -3.77
C GLY A 94 -24.97 6.42 -3.42
N ASP A 95 -23.98 7.31 -3.48
CA ASP A 95 -22.60 6.92 -3.19
C ASP A 95 -22.37 6.65 -1.70
N PHE A 96 -21.29 5.94 -1.41
CA PHE A 96 -20.97 5.56 -0.04
C PHE A 96 -20.45 6.74 0.78
N TRP A 97 -19.96 7.78 0.11
CA TRP A 97 -19.49 9.01 0.75
C TRP A 97 -20.64 9.79 1.40
N ASP A 98 -21.76 9.98 0.69
CA ASP A 98 -22.93 10.66 1.22
C ASP A 98 -23.58 9.83 2.37
N ALA A 99 -23.51 8.50 2.29
CA ALA A 99 -23.91 7.60 3.38
C ALA A 99 -23.05 7.79 4.64
N LEU A 100 -21.72 7.86 4.46
CA LEU A 100 -20.78 8.15 5.54
C LEU A 100 -21.04 9.51 6.19
N GLN A 101 -21.26 10.57 5.41
CA GLN A 101 -21.58 11.91 5.92
C GLN A 101 -22.91 11.91 6.71
N SER A 102 -23.93 11.24 6.18
CA SER A 102 -25.24 11.11 6.84
C SER A 102 -25.10 10.37 8.18
N TYR A 103 -24.35 9.27 8.20
CA TYR A 103 -24.06 8.50 9.41
C TYR A 103 -23.40 9.37 10.50
N THR A 104 -22.36 10.14 10.12
CA THR A 104 -21.67 11.03 11.07
C THR A 104 -22.54 12.18 11.58
N THR A 105 -23.41 12.74 10.74
CA THR A 105 -24.30 13.85 11.09
C THR A 105 -25.43 13.37 12.01
N ALA A 106 -25.88 12.12 11.84
CA ALA A 106 -26.88 11.49 12.69
C ALA A 106 -26.35 11.16 14.11
N GLY A 107 -25.05 11.28 14.37
CA GLY A 107 -24.45 11.08 15.69
C GLY A 107 -24.48 9.62 16.17
N MET A 108 -24.50 8.67 15.24
CA MET A 108 -24.48 7.22 15.52
C MET A 108 -23.18 6.77 16.20
N SER A 109 -23.14 5.53 16.70
CA SER A 109 -21.94 4.96 17.35
C SER A 109 -20.71 5.06 16.44
N GLY A 110 -19.57 5.52 16.95
CA GLY A 110 -18.35 5.71 16.15
C GLY A 110 -18.31 6.96 15.27
N SER A 111 -19.35 7.82 15.28
CA SER A 111 -19.39 9.06 14.50
C SER A 111 -18.24 10.02 14.80
N ALA A 112 -17.75 10.06 16.05
CA ALA A 112 -16.60 10.90 16.41
C ALA A 112 -15.32 10.48 15.66
N LYS A 113 -15.06 9.17 15.57
CA LYS A 113 -13.91 8.61 14.85
C LYS A 113 -14.01 8.85 13.35
N LEU A 114 -15.20 8.67 12.78
CA LEU A 114 -15.45 8.90 11.36
C LEU A 114 -15.42 10.40 11.00
N GLY A 115 -15.93 11.27 11.87
CA GLY A 115 -15.83 12.72 11.73
C GLY A 115 -14.36 13.19 11.73
N GLU A 116 -13.54 12.65 12.63
CA GLU A 116 -12.09 12.91 12.63
C GLU A 116 -11.41 12.41 11.36
N PHE A 117 -11.78 11.23 10.85
CA PHE A 117 -11.28 10.75 9.56
C PHE A 117 -11.66 11.68 8.40
N ILE A 118 -12.92 12.14 8.33
CA ILE A 118 -13.38 13.07 7.30
C ILE A 118 -12.58 14.38 7.36
N ARG A 119 -12.34 14.90 8.57
CA ARG A 119 -11.53 16.10 8.81
C ARG A 119 -10.10 15.92 8.28
N ARG A 120 -9.44 14.81 8.65
CA ARG A 120 -8.09 14.48 8.18
C ARG A 120 -8.02 14.25 6.67
N LEU A 121 -9.06 13.65 6.09
CA LEU A 121 -9.15 13.49 4.64
C LEU A 121 -9.15 14.85 3.92
N ASP A 122 -9.86 15.85 4.45
CA ASP A 122 -9.85 17.20 3.88
C ASP A 122 -8.49 17.92 4.04
N GLU A 123 -7.79 17.67 5.15
CA GLU A 123 -6.41 18.14 5.34
C GLU A 123 -5.47 17.54 4.29
N TRP A 124 -5.51 16.22 4.09
CA TRP A 124 -4.71 15.55 3.06
C TRP A 124 -5.07 16.01 1.64
N ARG A 125 -6.35 16.27 1.37
CA ARG A 125 -6.81 16.89 0.10
C ARG A 125 -6.23 18.29 -0.10
N THR A 126 -6.04 19.03 0.98
CA THR A 126 -5.40 20.36 0.92
C THR A 126 -3.91 20.25 0.68
N VAL A 127 -3.23 19.29 1.32
CA VAL A 127 -1.81 18.98 1.08
C VAL A 127 -1.60 18.56 -0.38
N ALA A 128 -2.41 17.64 -0.91
CA ALA A 128 -2.31 17.12 -2.28
C ALA A 128 -2.39 18.22 -3.36
N ARG A 129 -3.08 19.34 -3.07
CA ARG A 129 -3.23 20.49 -3.98
C ARG A 129 -2.07 21.48 -3.90
N ARG A 130 -1.34 21.52 -2.78
CA ARG A 130 -0.36 22.58 -2.47
C ARG A 130 1.07 22.07 -2.41
N GLN A 131 1.26 20.78 -2.14
CA GLN A 131 2.55 20.17 -1.88
C GLN A 131 2.87 19.10 -2.92
N PRO A 132 4.14 18.74 -3.08
CA PRO A 132 4.54 17.56 -3.84
C PRO A 132 3.83 16.30 -3.34
N LEU A 133 3.53 15.39 -4.25
CA LEU A 133 2.97 14.07 -3.99
C LEU A 133 3.88 13.25 -3.06
N SER A 134 5.20 13.35 -3.23
CA SER A 134 6.15 12.69 -2.33
C SER A 134 5.95 13.12 -0.87
N VAL A 135 5.75 14.42 -0.63
CA VAL A 135 5.44 14.98 0.70
C VAL A 135 4.12 14.42 1.24
N LEU A 136 3.07 14.38 0.41
CA LEU A 136 1.79 13.78 0.78
C LEU A 136 1.96 12.32 1.19
N ILE A 137 2.62 11.49 0.37
CA ILE A 137 2.80 10.06 0.67
C ILE A 137 3.59 9.88 1.97
N TRP A 138 4.65 10.66 2.17
CA TRP A 138 5.41 10.59 3.42
C TRP A 138 4.55 10.94 4.64
N GLN A 139 3.76 12.02 4.55
CA GLN A 139 2.83 12.42 5.60
C GLN A 139 1.81 11.32 5.89
N LEU A 140 1.21 10.71 4.87
CA LEU A 140 0.27 9.60 5.05
C LEU A 140 0.91 8.40 5.76
N LEU A 141 2.14 8.03 5.39
CA LEU A 141 2.85 6.91 6.02
C LEU A 141 3.06 7.12 7.53
N GLN A 142 3.33 8.36 7.94
CA GLN A 142 3.54 8.73 9.34
C GLN A 142 2.21 8.84 10.09
N GLU A 143 1.28 9.65 9.60
CA GLU A 143 0.11 10.00 10.39
C GLU A 143 -0.95 8.88 10.45
N THR A 144 -0.98 7.98 9.46
CA THR A 144 -1.90 6.81 9.49
C THR A 144 -1.35 5.66 10.32
N GLY A 145 -0.07 5.69 10.70
CA GLY A 145 0.61 4.59 11.37
C GLY A 145 0.77 3.32 10.52
N ILE A 146 0.39 3.35 9.24
CA ILE A 146 0.40 2.16 8.38
C ILE A 146 1.80 1.59 8.20
N TYR A 147 2.83 2.46 8.17
CA TYR A 147 4.22 2.05 7.97
C TYR A 147 4.74 1.20 9.15
N ASP A 148 4.44 1.62 10.37
CA ASP A 148 4.82 0.90 11.58
C ASP A 148 3.97 -0.36 11.73
N TYR A 149 2.65 -0.25 11.49
CA TYR A 149 1.72 -1.37 11.56
C TYR A 149 2.16 -2.53 10.66
N VAL A 150 2.45 -2.27 9.37
CA VAL A 150 2.87 -3.36 8.47
C VAL A 150 4.26 -3.88 8.80
N GLY A 151 5.11 -3.06 9.43
CA GLY A 151 6.43 -3.47 9.91
C GLY A 151 6.36 -4.52 11.01
N SER A 152 5.32 -4.49 11.85
CA SER A 152 5.08 -5.48 12.91
C SER A 152 4.38 -6.76 12.42
N MET A 153 3.98 -6.84 11.15
CA MET A 153 3.34 -8.03 10.57
C MET A 153 4.38 -9.03 10.04
N PRO A 154 4.00 -10.31 9.82
CA PRO A 154 4.83 -11.26 9.08
C PRO A 154 5.25 -10.71 7.72
N GLY A 155 6.57 -10.79 7.44
CA GLY A 155 7.18 -10.17 6.26
C GLY A 155 7.26 -8.64 6.31
N GLY A 156 7.20 -8.04 7.49
CA GLY A 156 7.09 -6.58 7.67
C GLY A 156 8.22 -5.78 7.02
N VAL A 157 9.45 -6.30 7.00
CA VAL A 157 10.58 -5.69 6.27
C VAL A 157 10.23 -5.49 4.78
N GLN A 158 9.61 -6.49 4.14
CA GLN A 158 9.16 -6.40 2.75
C GLN A 158 8.01 -5.44 2.56
N ARG A 159 7.03 -5.45 3.48
CA ARG A 159 5.88 -4.54 3.41
C ARG A 159 6.32 -3.08 3.54
N GLN A 160 7.20 -2.79 4.48
CA GLN A 160 7.79 -1.45 4.64
C GLN A 160 8.60 -1.03 3.41
N ALA A 161 9.39 -1.92 2.81
CA ALA A 161 10.09 -1.58 1.58
C ALA A 161 9.14 -1.32 0.40
N ASN A 162 8.04 -2.07 0.30
CA ASN A 162 7.02 -1.80 -0.73
C ASN A 162 6.46 -0.37 -0.58
N LEU A 163 6.16 0.06 0.65
CA LEU A 163 5.73 1.42 0.97
C LEU A 163 6.82 2.47 0.67
N ARG A 164 8.09 2.21 1.03
CA ARG A 164 9.22 3.09 0.69
C ARG A 164 9.39 3.23 -0.82
N ALA A 165 9.24 2.15 -1.58
CA ALA A 165 9.28 2.22 -3.04
C ALA A 165 8.14 3.02 -3.63
N LEU A 166 6.95 3.05 -2.99
CA LEU A 166 5.87 3.93 -3.43
C LEU A 166 6.30 5.40 -3.34
N TYR A 167 6.90 5.78 -2.20
CA TYR A 167 7.46 7.11 -1.99
C TYR A 167 8.58 7.43 -2.99
N THR A 168 9.57 6.55 -3.14
CA THR A 168 10.69 6.75 -4.09
C THR A 168 10.18 6.92 -5.52
N ARG A 169 9.17 6.14 -5.94
CA ARG A 169 8.55 6.26 -7.26
C ARG A 169 7.80 7.57 -7.43
N ALA A 170 7.13 8.05 -6.39
CA ALA A 170 6.52 9.37 -6.43
C ALA A 170 7.59 10.46 -6.61
N CYS A 171 8.71 10.39 -5.88
CA CYS A 171 9.83 11.33 -6.08
C CYS A 171 10.37 11.30 -7.52
N GLN A 172 10.59 10.10 -8.08
CA GLN A 172 11.06 9.94 -9.46
C GLN A 172 10.04 10.46 -10.49
N TYR A 173 8.75 10.17 -10.27
CA TYR A 173 7.68 10.66 -11.14
C TYR A 173 7.63 12.19 -11.16
N GLU A 174 7.85 12.84 -10.02
CA GLU A 174 7.87 14.30 -9.91
C GLU A 174 9.08 14.99 -10.56
N GLN A 175 10.18 14.27 -10.73
CA GLN A 175 11.34 14.74 -11.51
C GLN A 175 11.02 14.82 -13.01
N THR A 176 9.99 14.11 -13.47
CA THR A 176 9.48 14.22 -14.84
C THR A 176 8.55 15.43 -15.00
N ASN A 177 8.14 15.72 -16.24
CA ASN A 177 7.23 16.85 -16.53
C ASN A 177 5.78 16.66 -16.01
N PHE A 178 5.51 15.56 -15.30
CA PHE A 178 4.19 15.23 -14.76
C PHE A 178 4.16 15.46 -13.25
N ARG A 179 3.34 16.42 -12.79
CA ARG A 179 3.13 16.72 -11.36
C ARG A 179 1.68 16.51 -10.96
N GLY A 180 1.48 16.20 -9.67
CA GLY A 180 0.17 16.13 -9.04
C GLY A 180 -0.41 14.72 -8.91
N LEU A 181 -1.24 14.55 -7.88
CA LEU A 181 -1.87 13.28 -7.48
C LEU A 181 -2.67 12.62 -8.61
N PHE A 182 -3.57 13.37 -9.25
CA PHE A 182 -4.42 12.85 -10.33
C PHE A 182 -3.62 12.21 -11.47
N ARG A 183 -2.57 12.91 -11.95
CA ARG A 183 -1.72 12.41 -13.04
C ARG A 183 -0.94 11.17 -12.62
N PHE A 184 -0.45 11.14 -11.39
CA PHE A 184 0.23 9.97 -10.85
C PHE A 184 -0.70 8.75 -10.76
N LEU A 185 -1.94 8.92 -10.27
CA LEU A 185 -2.90 7.82 -10.22
C LEU A 185 -3.22 7.27 -11.62
N ARG A 186 -3.39 8.15 -12.62
CA ARG A 186 -3.57 7.75 -14.02
C ARG A 186 -2.35 7.00 -14.56
N PHE A 187 -1.14 7.46 -14.25
CA PHE A 187 0.10 6.77 -14.62
C PHE A 187 0.18 5.36 -14.03
N ILE A 188 -0.12 5.20 -12.74
CA ILE A 188 -0.17 3.89 -12.07
C ILE A 188 -1.22 2.99 -12.71
N GLU A 189 -2.39 3.54 -13.06
CA GLU A 189 -3.45 2.78 -13.69
C GLU A 189 -3.08 2.31 -15.11
N MET A 190 -2.42 3.16 -15.91
CA MET A 190 -1.88 2.77 -17.22
C MET A 190 -0.84 1.66 -17.10
N LEU A 191 0.07 1.74 -16.12
CA LEU A 191 1.03 0.67 -15.85
C LEU A 191 0.32 -0.66 -15.55
N ARG A 192 -0.69 -0.64 -14.65
CA ARG A 192 -1.47 -1.83 -14.31
C ARG A 192 -2.20 -2.42 -15.52
N GLN A 193 -2.78 -1.59 -16.39
CA GLN A 193 -3.51 -2.04 -17.58
C GLN A 193 -2.59 -2.62 -18.66
N SER A 194 -1.37 -2.07 -18.79
CA SER A 194 -0.38 -2.57 -19.75
C SER A 194 0.22 -3.94 -19.39
N GLY A 195 -0.14 -4.51 -18.23
CA GLY A 195 0.46 -5.75 -17.72
C GLY A 195 1.92 -5.60 -17.29
N SER A 196 2.46 -4.37 -17.35
CA SER A 196 3.75 -4.00 -16.78
C SER A 196 3.59 -3.90 -15.27
N ASP A 197 3.83 -5.01 -14.59
CA ASP A 197 3.90 -5.01 -13.13
C ASP A 197 5.28 -4.54 -12.69
N LEU A 198 5.31 -3.72 -11.65
CA LEU A 198 6.57 -3.23 -11.12
C LEU A 198 7.16 -4.32 -10.23
N ALA A 199 8.47 -4.53 -10.32
CA ALA A 199 9.17 -5.39 -9.38
C ALA A 199 8.92 -4.90 -7.95
N THR A 200 8.75 -5.84 -7.01
CA THR A 200 8.69 -5.51 -5.58
C THR A 200 9.96 -4.77 -5.16
N ALA A 201 9.81 -3.82 -4.23
CA ALA A 201 10.92 -2.99 -3.78
C ALA A 201 12.11 -3.85 -3.32
N ARG A 202 13.33 -3.48 -3.74
CA ARG A 202 14.57 -4.05 -3.22
C ARG A 202 14.64 -3.74 -1.72
N THR A 203 14.32 -4.74 -0.90
CA THR A 203 14.36 -4.68 0.56
C THR A 203 15.77 -4.77 1.11
N LEU A 204 16.63 -5.49 0.40
CA LEU A 204 17.90 -5.99 0.89
C LEU A 204 18.99 -5.41 -0.02
N GLY A 205 19.99 -4.74 0.56
CA GLY A 205 21.16 -4.32 -0.20
C GLY A 205 21.88 -5.53 -0.79
N GLU A 206 22.67 -5.33 -1.85
CA GLU A 206 23.49 -6.40 -2.47
C GLU A 206 24.44 -7.12 -1.48
N ASN A 207 24.61 -6.58 -0.26
CA ASN A 207 25.48 -7.12 0.78
C ASN A 207 24.77 -7.90 1.90
N GLU A 208 23.45 -8.05 1.87
CA GLU A 208 22.72 -8.75 2.93
C GLU A 208 22.85 -10.27 2.86
N ASN A 209 22.85 -10.90 4.04
CA ASN A 209 23.06 -12.34 4.21
C ASN A 209 21.76 -13.13 3.95
N VAL A 210 21.38 -13.28 2.68
CA VAL A 210 20.12 -13.89 2.26
C VAL A 210 20.31 -14.85 1.09
N VAL A 211 19.50 -15.91 1.03
CA VAL A 211 19.41 -16.82 -0.12
C VAL A 211 18.73 -16.11 -1.28
N ARG A 212 19.35 -16.12 -2.47
CA ARG A 212 18.81 -15.43 -3.66
C ARG A 212 18.14 -16.41 -4.61
N ILE A 213 16.94 -16.07 -5.07
CA ILE A 213 16.20 -16.79 -6.10
C ILE A 213 16.22 -15.92 -7.36
N MET A 214 16.81 -16.43 -8.43
CA MET A 214 16.98 -15.72 -9.71
C MET A 214 16.43 -16.53 -10.87
#